data_AF-A0A919LJ86-F1
#
_entry.id   AF-A0A919LJ86-F1
#
_cell.length_a   1.000
_cell.length_b   1.000
_cell.length_c   1.000
_cell.angle_alpha   90.00
_cell.angle_beta   90.00
_cell.angle_gamma   90.00
#
_symmetry.space_group_name_H-M   'P 1'
#
loop_
_entity.id
_entity.type
_entity.pdbx_description
1 polymer ?
#
loop_
_entity_poly.entity_id
_entity_poly.type
_entity_poly.pdbx_seq_one_letter_code
_entity_poly.pdbx_strand_id
1 'polypeptide(L)'
;MSPRLVPARDDSVRRTDRPLTVTVDGTPVPGVAGQTLAGVLLAAGRTAWRTGRGGAPRGVFCGIGVCFDCLVTVNGERDVRACMRRARDGDAVTTQSRASAAPDAPGSAPDAPGSAPAPTPAPAPAPEQP
;
A
#
# COMPACT_ATOMS: atom_id res chain seq x y z
N MET A 1 18.56 24.42 -1.79
CA MET A 1 19.26 23.12 -1.91
C MET A 1 19.28 22.75 -3.38
N SER A 2 20.43 22.79 -4.04
CA SER A 2 20.51 22.44 -5.47
C SER A 2 20.49 20.92 -5.62
N PRO A 3 19.63 20.35 -6.48
CA PRO A 3 19.62 18.91 -6.73
C PRO A 3 20.96 18.50 -7.36
N ARG A 4 21.62 17.51 -6.76
CA ARG A 4 22.85 16.90 -7.27
C ARG A 4 22.59 15.43 -7.55
N LEU A 5 23.05 14.96 -8.70
CA LEU A 5 23.05 13.54 -9.04
C LEU A 5 24.07 12.78 -8.16
N VAL A 6 23.63 11.72 -7.50
CA VAL A 6 24.51 10.80 -6.76
C VAL A 6 24.96 9.68 -7.71
N PRO A 7 26.28 9.45 -7.90
CA PRO A 7 26.74 8.31 -8.69
C PRO A 7 26.26 6.98 -8.08
N ALA A 8 25.89 6.01 -8.92
CA ALA A 8 25.30 4.74 -8.46
C ALA A 8 26.16 3.94 -7.48
N ARG A 9 27.49 4.12 -7.51
CA ARG A 9 28.44 3.49 -6.57
C ARG A 9 28.43 4.12 -5.18
N ASP A 10 27.96 5.35 -5.07
CA ASP A 10 27.92 6.15 -3.84
C ASP A 10 26.48 6.28 -3.28
N ASP A 11 25.49 5.65 -3.94
CA ASP A 11 24.09 5.68 -3.53
C ASP A 11 23.83 4.70 -2.38
N SER A 12 23.72 5.24 -1.16
CA SER A 12 23.41 4.46 0.05
C SER A 12 21.99 3.88 0.05
N VAL A 13 21.10 4.34 -0.82
CA VAL A 13 19.72 3.87 -0.96
C VAL A 13 19.61 2.77 -2.04
N ARG A 14 20.73 2.35 -2.65
CA ARG A 14 20.76 1.34 -3.70
C ARG A 14 20.07 0.03 -3.28
N ARG A 15 19.35 -0.58 -4.23
CA ARG A 15 18.78 -1.92 -4.09
C ARG A 15 19.87 -2.96 -3.85
N THR A 16 19.64 -3.87 -2.91
CA THR A 16 20.59 -4.94 -2.53
C THR A 16 20.38 -6.25 -3.30
N ASP A 17 19.48 -6.25 -4.31
CA ASP A 17 19.11 -7.39 -5.17
C ASP A 17 18.83 -8.73 -4.45
N ARG A 18 18.51 -8.69 -3.15
CA ARG A 18 18.17 -9.88 -2.36
C ARG A 18 16.81 -10.45 -2.82
N PRO A 19 16.77 -11.68 -3.37
CA PRO A 19 15.54 -12.26 -3.89
C PRO A 19 14.51 -12.52 -2.78
N LEU A 20 13.25 -12.48 -3.15
CA LEU A 20 12.11 -12.96 -2.38
C LEU A 20 11.07 -13.57 -3.32
N THR A 21 10.17 -14.37 -2.77
CA THR A 21 9.01 -14.91 -3.49
C THR A 21 7.74 -14.55 -2.74
N VAL A 22 6.76 -14.02 -3.44
CA VAL A 22 5.39 -13.86 -2.94
C VAL A 22 4.48 -14.82 -3.70
N THR A 23 3.42 -15.30 -3.07
CA THR A 23 2.41 -16.12 -3.75
C THR A 23 1.22 -15.23 -4.08
N VAL A 24 0.85 -15.09 -5.35
CA VAL A 24 -0.33 -14.31 -5.74
C VAL A 24 -1.34 -15.19 -6.42
N ASP A 25 -2.55 -15.25 -5.85
CA ASP A 25 -3.64 -16.12 -6.34
C ASP A 25 -3.18 -17.58 -6.50
N GLY A 26 -2.33 -18.06 -5.56
CA GLY A 26 -1.74 -19.40 -5.61
C GLY A 26 -0.51 -19.54 -6.52
N THR A 27 -0.15 -18.51 -7.29
CA THR A 27 1.00 -18.53 -8.21
C THR A 27 2.24 -17.88 -7.58
N PRO A 28 3.39 -18.56 -7.50
CA PRO A 28 4.64 -17.93 -7.06
C PRO A 28 5.07 -16.81 -8.02
N VAL A 29 5.39 -15.65 -7.46
CA VAL A 29 5.86 -14.46 -8.19
C VAL A 29 7.19 -14.00 -7.59
N PRO A 30 8.28 -13.96 -8.39
CA PRO A 30 9.57 -13.53 -7.91
C PRO A 30 9.58 -12.02 -7.66
N GLY A 31 10.33 -11.60 -6.66
CA GLY A 31 10.57 -10.20 -6.34
C GLY A 31 11.93 -10.03 -5.68
N VAL A 32 12.17 -8.81 -5.20
CA VAL A 32 13.39 -8.46 -4.48
C VAL A 32 13.05 -7.62 -3.26
N ALA A 33 13.78 -7.87 -2.19
CA ALA A 33 13.67 -7.12 -0.96
C ALA A 33 13.75 -5.60 -1.20
N GLY A 34 12.89 -4.87 -0.50
CA GLY A 34 12.73 -3.43 -0.67
C GLY A 34 11.63 -3.03 -1.64
N GLN A 35 11.18 -3.91 -2.54
CA GLN A 35 9.99 -3.63 -3.36
C GLN A 35 8.72 -3.58 -2.49
N THR A 36 7.73 -2.83 -2.97
CA THR A 36 6.35 -2.94 -2.49
C THR A 36 5.67 -4.11 -3.21
N LEU A 37 4.56 -4.61 -2.68
CA LEU A 37 3.78 -5.66 -3.36
C LEU A 37 3.34 -5.20 -4.76
N ALA A 38 2.94 -3.93 -4.91
CA ALA A 38 2.65 -3.36 -6.23
C ALA A 38 3.89 -3.38 -7.15
N GLY A 39 5.07 -3.08 -6.62
CA GLY A 39 6.33 -3.16 -7.38
C GLY A 39 6.68 -4.57 -7.84
N VAL A 40 6.38 -5.59 -7.01
CA VAL A 40 6.54 -7.00 -7.39
C VAL A 40 5.56 -7.38 -8.51
N LEU A 41 4.28 -7.00 -8.38
CA LEU A 41 3.26 -7.25 -9.40
C LEU A 41 3.60 -6.58 -10.75
N LEU A 42 4.05 -5.33 -10.72
CA LEU A 42 4.50 -4.61 -11.91
C LEU A 42 5.70 -5.28 -12.57
N ALA A 43 6.70 -5.70 -11.79
CA ALA A 43 7.87 -6.40 -12.31
C ALA A 43 7.50 -7.75 -12.96
N ALA A 44 6.41 -8.38 -12.50
CA ALA A 44 5.82 -9.57 -13.09
C ALA A 44 4.89 -9.28 -14.29
N GLY A 45 4.82 -8.03 -14.77
CA GLY A 45 3.97 -7.64 -15.91
C GLY A 45 2.48 -7.52 -15.59
N ARG A 46 2.08 -7.61 -14.31
CA ARG A 46 0.68 -7.46 -13.89
C ARG A 46 0.39 -6.00 -13.59
N THR A 47 -0.37 -5.34 -14.46
CA THR A 47 -0.76 -3.92 -14.29
C THR A 47 -2.17 -3.75 -13.72
N ALA A 48 -2.97 -4.81 -13.72
CA ALA A 48 -4.31 -4.86 -13.15
C ALA A 48 -4.52 -6.15 -12.34
N TRP A 49 -5.17 -6.00 -11.18
CA TRP A 49 -5.44 -7.08 -10.23
C TRP A 49 -6.73 -6.84 -9.42
N ARG A 50 -7.55 -5.91 -9.88
CA ARG A 50 -8.87 -5.62 -9.35
C ARG A 50 -9.77 -5.14 -10.48
N THR A 51 -11.07 -5.26 -10.27
CA THR A 51 -12.09 -4.63 -11.12
C THR A 51 -12.81 -3.54 -10.32
N GLY A 52 -12.86 -2.33 -10.89
CA GLY A 52 -13.61 -1.20 -10.30
C GLY A 52 -15.11 -1.30 -10.53
N ARG A 53 -15.90 -0.38 -9.95
CA ARG A 53 -17.37 -0.38 -10.02
C ARG A 53 -17.94 -0.45 -11.44
N GLY A 54 -17.26 0.13 -12.43
CA GLY A 54 -17.67 0.12 -13.84
C GLY A 54 -17.03 -0.98 -14.68
N GLY A 55 -16.50 -2.05 -14.09
CA GLY A 55 -15.82 -3.12 -14.84
C GLY A 55 -14.40 -2.77 -15.29
N ALA A 56 -13.96 -1.52 -15.11
CA ALA A 56 -12.63 -1.09 -15.52
C ALA A 56 -11.55 -1.82 -14.69
N PRO A 57 -10.47 -2.31 -15.33
CA PRO A 57 -9.34 -2.91 -14.63
C PRO A 57 -8.65 -1.87 -13.73
N ARG A 58 -8.25 -2.30 -12.53
CA ARG A 58 -7.61 -1.49 -11.50
C ARG A 58 -6.34 -2.16 -11.01
N GLY A 59 -5.35 -1.35 -10.70
CA GLY A 59 -4.05 -1.75 -10.18
C GLY A 59 -3.34 -0.54 -9.57
N VAL A 60 -2.01 -0.51 -9.65
CA VAL A 60 -1.26 0.67 -9.18
C VAL A 60 -1.42 1.85 -10.13
N PHE A 61 -1.81 2.99 -9.57
CA PHE A 61 -1.94 4.26 -10.29
C PHE A 61 -1.08 5.34 -9.63
N CYS A 62 -1.46 5.82 -8.45
CA CYS A 62 -0.75 6.93 -7.79
C CYS A 62 0.59 6.53 -7.14
N GLY A 63 0.80 5.25 -6.82
CA GLY A 63 1.97 4.76 -6.07
C GLY A 63 2.07 5.22 -4.61
N ILE A 64 1.40 6.31 -4.22
CA ILE A 64 1.51 6.97 -2.90
C ILE A 64 0.38 6.63 -1.91
N GLY A 65 -0.58 5.80 -2.31
CA GLY A 65 -1.64 5.29 -1.44
C GLY A 65 -2.92 6.13 -1.35
N VAL A 66 -3.02 7.25 -2.09
CA VAL A 66 -4.22 8.13 -2.04
C VAL A 66 -5.39 7.67 -2.89
N CYS A 67 -5.14 6.95 -3.99
CA CYS A 67 -6.20 6.57 -4.96
C CYS A 67 -6.99 5.31 -4.59
N PHE A 68 -6.46 4.47 -3.69
CA PHE A 68 -7.05 3.17 -3.33
C PHE A 68 -7.31 2.21 -4.51
N ASP A 69 -6.62 2.37 -5.65
CA ASP A 69 -6.79 1.46 -6.80
C ASP A 69 -6.00 0.15 -6.71
N CYS A 70 -4.98 0.12 -5.86
CA CYS A 70 -4.04 -1.00 -5.70
C CYS A 70 -4.40 -1.98 -4.56
N LEU A 71 -5.67 -2.07 -4.16
CA LEU A 71 -6.05 -2.91 -3.01
C LEU A 71 -5.88 -4.40 -3.31
N VAL A 72 -5.39 -5.13 -2.32
CA VAL A 72 -5.22 -6.59 -2.29
C VAL A 72 -5.52 -7.11 -0.88
N THR A 73 -5.70 -8.42 -0.75
CA THR A 73 -5.64 -9.10 0.55
C THR A 73 -4.23 -9.67 0.74
N VAL A 74 -3.61 -9.50 1.90
CA VAL A 74 -2.26 -9.99 2.22
C VAL A 74 -2.29 -10.76 3.52
N ASN A 75 -1.91 -12.04 3.49
CA ASN A 75 -1.85 -12.90 4.69
C ASN A 75 -3.17 -12.88 5.51
N GLY A 76 -4.31 -12.77 4.83
CA GLY A 76 -5.64 -12.66 5.46
C GLY A 76 -6.11 -11.22 5.76
N GLU A 77 -5.22 -10.22 5.75
CA GLU A 77 -5.56 -8.81 5.94
C GLU A 77 -6.14 -8.23 4.65
N ARG A 78 -7.40 -7.78 4.68
CA ARG A 78 -8.09 -7.19 3.51
C ARG A 78 -7.75 -5.71 3.33
N ASP A 79 -7.98 -5.22 2.12
CA ASP A 79 -7.93 -3.80 1.74
C ASP A 79 -6.56 -3.16 1.98
N VAL A 80 -5.52 -3.98 1.85
CA VAL A 80 -4.13 -3.55 1.94
C VAL A 80 -3.76 -2.82 0.65
N ARG A 81 -3.25 -1.59 0.80
CA ARG A 81 -2.68 -0.83 -0.33
C ARG A 81 -1.35 -1.47 -0.76
N ALA A 82 -1.37 -2.23 -1.85
CA ALA A 82 -0.18 -2.90 -2.36
C ALA A 82 0.99 -1.94 -2.65
N CYS A 83 0.70 -0.67 -2.98
CA CYS A 83 1.74 0.33 -3.22
C CYS A 83 2.42 0.84 -1.95
N MET A 84 1.84 0.64 -0.76
CA MET A 84 2.41 1.05 0.52
C MET A 84 3.00 -0.12 1.30
N ARG A 85 2.58 -1.36 1.01
CA ARG A 85 3.05 -2.57 1.70
C ARG A 85 4.35 -3.06 1.10
N ARG A 86 5.43 -3.08 1.89
CA ARG A 86 6.70 -3.75 1.52
C ARG A 86 6.48 -5.25 1.39
N ALA A 87 6.96 -5.82 0.29
CA ALA A 87 6.94 -7.26 0.07
C ALA A 87 7.88 -7.96 1.05
N ARG A 88 7.41 -9.05 1.64
CA ARG A 88 8.21 -9.98 2.43
C ARG A 88 8.21 -11.33 1.75
N ASP A 89 9.31 -12.06 1.92
CA ASP A 89 9.39 -13.43 1.45
C ASP A 89 8.29 -14.27 2.11
N GLY A 90 7.58 -15.06 1.30
CA GLY A 90 6.44 -15.86 1.73
C GLY A 90 5.11 -15.12 1.84
N ASP A 91 5.02 -13.81 1.52
CA ASP A 91 3.72 -13.11 1.53
C ASP A 91 2.71 -13.82 0.60
N ALA A 92 1.53 -14.12 1.13
CA ALA A 92 0.39 -14.65 0.39
C ALA A 92 -0.57 -13.51 0.04
N VAL A 93 -0.70 -13.22 -1.25
CA VAL A 93 -1.49 -12.13 -1.80
C VAL A 93 -2.68 -12.70 -2.57
N THR A 94 -3.86 -12.16 -2.32
CA THR A 94 -5.07 -12.46 -3.09
C THR A 94 -5.57 -11.19 -3.74
N THR A 95 -5.83 -11.28 -5.03
CA THR A 95 -6.41 -10.19 -5.82
C THR A 95 -7.86 -9.96 -5.41
N GLN A 96 -8.28 -8.70 -5.44
CA GLN A 96 -9.63 -8.32 -5.02
C GLN A 96 -10.42 -7.92 -6.26
N SER A 97 -11.35 -8.75 -6.69
CA SER A 97 -12.44 -8.32 -7.56
C SER A 97 -13.72 -8.32 -6.74
N ARG A 98 -14.53 -7.25 -6.79
CA ARG A 98 -15.94 -7.41 -6.46
C ARG A 98 -16.48 -8.35 -7.53
N ALA A 99 -16.74 -9.60 -7.18
CA ALA A 99 -17.76 -10.36 -7.90
C ALA A 99 -19.02 -9.48 -7.89
N SER A 100 -19.66 -9.32 -9.05
CA SER A 100 -20.93 -8.62 -9.15
C SER A 100 -21.96 -9.32 -8.25
N ALA A 101 -22.08 -8.86 -7.01
CA ALA A 101 -23.18 -9.22 -6.15
C ALA A 101 -24.42 -8.45 -6.61
N ALA A 102 -25.57 -9.10 -6.52
CA ALA A 102 -26.90 -8.52 -6.58
C ALA A 102 -27.01 -7.21 -5.76
N PRO A 103 -27.99 -6.33 -6.04
CA PRO A 103 -28.10 -5.02 -5.39
C PRO A 103 -28.03 -5.13 -3.86
N ASP A 104 -27.16 -4.29 -3.30
CA ASP A 104 -26.74 -4.30 -1.91
C ASP A 104 -27.93 -4.28 -0.93
N ALA A 105 -27.98 -5.24 0.00
CA ALA A 105 -28.57 -4.97 1.31
C ALA A 105 -27.76 -3.82 1.95
N PRO A 106 -28.37 -2.88 2.68
CA PRO A 106 -27.65 -1.72 3.23
C PRO A 106 -26.50 -2.19 4.12
N GLY A 107 -25.29 -2.03 3.58
CA GLY A 107 -24.05 -2.36 4.27
C GLY A 107 -23.90 -1.49 5.50
N SER A 108 -23.42 -2.11 6.58
CA SER A 108 -22.91 -1.39 7.74
C SER A 108 -21.97 -0.28 7.29
N ALA A 109 -22.19 0.91 7.82
CA ALA A 109 -21.36 2.08 7.57
C ALA A 109 -19.88 1.74 7.80
N PRO A 110 -18.95 2.31 7.02
CA PRO A 110 -17.53 2.19 7.34
C PRO A 110 -17.28 2.82 8.72
N ASP A 111 -16.48 2.13 9.54
CA ASP A 111 -15.89 2.72 10.74
C ASP A 111 -15.38 4.12 10.41
N ALA A 112 -15.90 5.11 11.13
CA ALA A 112 -15.45 6.48 11.03
C ALA A 112 -13.92 6.52 11.23
N PRO A 113 -13.16 7.38 10.52
CA PRO A 113 -11.76 7.57 10.86
C PRO A 113 -11.70 7.95 12.34
N GLY A 114 -10.98 7.15 13.13
CA GLY A 114 -10.79 7.38 14.56
C GLY A 114 -10.47 8.85 14.78
N SER A 115 -11.35 9.52 15.51
CA SER A 115 -11.16 10.91 15.90
C SER A 115 -9.85 10.98 16.65
N ALA A 116 -8.81 11.57 16.04
CA ALA A 116 -7.64 11.94 16.80
C ALA A 116 -8.13 12.85 17.93
N PRO A 117 -7.78 12.59 19.21
CA PRO A 117 -8.11 13.52 20.27
C PRO A 117 -7.47 14.88 19.94
N ALA A 118 -8.24 15.96 20.14
CA ALA A 118 -7.74 17.32 19.96
C ALA A 118 -6.42 17.49 20.74
N PRO A 119 -5.42 18.21 20.19
CA PRO A 119 -4.20 18.49 20.93
C PRO A 119 -4.58 19.24 22.22
N THR A 120 -4.15 18.72 23.36
CA THR A 120 -4.30 19.40 24.65
C THR A 120 -3.63 20.77 24.55
N PRO A 121 -4.31 21.87 24.92
CA PRO A 121 -3.66 23.18 24.92
C PRO A 121 -2.48 23.16 25.89
N ALA A 122 -1.35 23.74 25.47
CA ALA A 122 -0.19 23.92 26.33
C ALA A 122 -0.59 24.69 27.60
N PRO A 123 -0.03 24.35 28.77
CA PRO A 123 -0.32 25.08 30.00
C PRO A 123 0.13 26.55 29.84
N ALA A 124 -0.70 27.47 30.34
CA ALA A 124 -0.37 28.89 30.39
C ALA A 124 0.95 29.10 31.16
N PRO A 125 1.81 30.04 30.74
CA PRO A 125 3.00 30.38 31.50
C PRO A 125 2.61 30.84 32.91
N ALA A 126 3.35 30.35 33.91
CA ALA A 126 3.16 30.72 35.30
C ALA A 126 3.32 32.25 35.47
N PRO A 127 2.59 32.89 36.40
CA PRO A 127 2.80 34.29 36.71
C PRO A 127 4.23 34.47 37.26
N GLU A 128 5.00 35.32 36.59
CA GLU A 128 6.27 35.84 37.10
C GLU A 128 5.95 36.64 38.37
N GLN A 129 6.38 36.10 39.51
CA GLN A 129 6.30 36.76 40.82
C GLN A 129 7.43 37.80 40.89
N PRO A 130 7.23 38.93 41.60
CA PRO A 130 8.15 40.08 41.59
C PRO A 130 9.55 39.78 42.15
#